data_AF-A0A383EN52-F1
#
_entry.id   AF-A0A383EN52-F1
#
_cell.length_a   1.000
_cell.length_b   1.000
_cell.length_c   1.000
_cell.angle_alpha   90.00
_cell.angle_beta   90.00
_cell.angle_gamma   90.00
#
_symmetry.space_group_name_H-M   'P 1'
#
loop_
_entity.id
_entity.type
_entity.pdbx_description
1 polymer ?
#
loop_
_entity_poly.entity_id
_entity_poly.type
_entity_poly.pdbx_seq_one_letter_code
_entity_poly.pdbx_strand_id
1 'polypeptide(L)'
;MIKPSFQQLLYSQSLDTWVVSGVAQVDALVDEVYHQFLGHELKKNSRKTKSTLKIILLNLYSAFVSDPELYLRYSRDENFYSSSNHYVSQFVSYQSLVTKVIPGLVRLSLIQDNPGFIDRESIRGNRAVRDHIDHSREIHLFESSQKSGFVRYLGEFSCAG
;
A
#
# COMPACT_ATOMS: atom_id res chain seq x y z
N MET A 1 -15.26 -2.98 12.98
CA MET A 1 -15.79 -4.13 12.19
C MET A 1 -15.59 -3.87 10.69
N ILE A 2 -15.00 -4.80 9.92
CA ILE A 2 -14.75 -4.60 8.47
C ILE A 2 -16.08 -4.55 7.71
N LYS A 3 -16.31 -3.51 6.90
CA LYS A 3 -17.53 -3.44 6.07
C LYS A 3 -17.58 -4.64 5.12
N PRO A 4 -18.74 -5.32 4.95
CA PRO A 4 -18.88 -6.47 4.06
C PRO A 4 -18.36 -6.22 2.63
N SER A 5 -18.52 -4.98 2.13
CA SER A 5 -18.00 -4.54 0.83
C SER A 5 -16.48 -4.67 0.66
N PHE A 6 -15.72 -4.78 1.74
CA PHE A 6 -14.26 -4.91 1.72
C PHE A 6 -13.76 -6.31 2.04
N GLN A 7 -14.63 -7.24 2.43
CA GLN A 7 -14.22 -8.63 2.73
C GLN A 7 -13.61 -9.30 1.50
N GLN A 8 -14.16 -9.05 0.31
CA GLN A 8 -13.61 -9.58 -0.95
C GLN A 8 -12.17 -9.09 -1.22
N LEU A 9 -11.81 -7.88 -0.78
CA LEU A 9 -10.45 -7.35 -0.98
C LEU A 9 -9.41 -8.01 -0.07
N LEU A 10 -9.85 -8.76 0.95
CA LEU A 10 -8.95 -9.54 1.80
C LEU A 10 -8.40 -10.76 1.06
N TYR A 11 -9.12 -11.27 0.05
CA TYR A 11 -8.64 -12.31 -0.84
C TYR A 11 -7.66 -11.71 -1.86
N SER A 12 -6.45 -11.45 -1.38
CA SER A 12 -5.40 -10.78 -2.16
C SER A 12 -4.02 -11.37 -1.91
N GLN A 13 -3.20 -11.38 -2.97
CA GLN A 13 -1.76 -11.61 -2.86
C GLN A 13 -0.99 -10.29 -2.77
N SER A 14 0.10 -10.28 -2.02
CA SER A 14 1.02 -9.13 -2.00
C SER A 14 1.78 -9.05 -3.33
N LEU A 15 2.05 -7.83 -3.78
CA LEU A 15 2.96 -7.57 -4.90
C LEU A 15 4.36 -8.15 -4.62
N ASP A 16 4.81 -9.06 -5.48
CA ASP A 16 6.19 -9.55 -5.48
C ASP A 16 7.05 -8.70 -6.42
N THR A 17 7.94 -7.91 -5.83
CA THR A 17 8.84 -7.01 -6.55
C THR A 17 10.01 -7.71 -7.23
N TRP A 18 10.23 -8.99 -6.94
CA TRP A 18 11.34 -9.79 -7.46
C TRP A 18 10.95 -10.60 -8.69
N VAL A 19 9.68 -10.56 -9.10
CA VAL A 19 9.21 -11.22 -10.31
C VAL A 19 9.90 -10.63 -11.54
N VAL A 20 10.61 -11.49 -12.26
CA VAL A 20 11.35 -11.15 -13.47
C VAL A 20 10.99 -12.11 -14.61
N SER A 21 11.13 -11.63 -15.84
CA SER A 21 10.99 -12.45 -17.04
C SER A 21 12.01 -12.02 -18.07
N GLY A 22 12.71 -12.98 -18.68
CA GLY A 22 13.61 -12.77 -19.82
C GLY A 22 12.94 -13.04 -21.18
N VAL A 23 11.62 -13.25 -21.20
CA VAL A 23 10.87 -13.65 -22.39
C VAL A 23 10.55 -12.42 -23.26
N ALA A 24 10.96 -12.44 -24.52
CA ALA A 24 10.82 -11.30 -25.44
C ALA A 24 9.36 -10.88 -25.67
N GLN A 25 8.42 -11.83 -25.65
CA GLN A 25 6.99 -11.56 -25.78
C GLN A 25 6.46 -10.71 -24.62
N VAL A 26 7.01 -10.90 -23.40
CA VAL A 26 6.64 -10.06 -22.24
C VAL A 26 7.14 -8.65 -22.45
N ASP A 27 8.37 -8.48 -22.96
CA ASP A 27 8.90 -7.15 -23.27
C ASP A 27 8.09 -6.45 -24.36
N ALA A 28 7.69 -7.16 -25.42
CA ALA A 28 6.84 -6.61 -26.47
C ALA A 28 5.48 -6.13 -25.94
N LEU A 29 4.82 -6.93 -25.08
CA LEU A 29 3.57 -6.55 -24.44
C LEU A 29 3.74 -5.33 -23.52
N VAL A 30 4.80 -5.31 -22.71
CA VAL A 30 5.13 -4.16 -21.85
C VAL A 30 5.32 -2.91 -22.70
N ASP A 31 6.00 -3.02 -23.83
CA ASP A 31 6.24 -1.91 -24.75
C ASP A 31 4.92 -1.42 -25.33
N GLU A 32 4.08 -2.31 -25.84
CA GLU A 32 2.77 -1.95 -26.38
C GLU A 32 1.92 -1.18 -25.36
N VAL A 33 1.72 -1.76 -24.17
CA VAL A 33 0.93 -1.15 -23.09
C VAL A 33 1.57 0.17 -22.64
N TYR A 34 2.90 0.23 -22.56
CA TYR A 34 3.63 1.46 -22.23
C TYR A 34 3.40 2.59 -23.26
N HIS A 35 3.40 2.27 -24.56
CA HIS A 35 3.14 3.27 -25.61
C HIS A 35 1.68 3.75 -25.59
N GLN A 36 0.72 2.86 -25.30
CA GLN A 36 -0.69 3.24 -25.13
C GLN A 36 -0.89 4.21 -23.96
N PHE A 37 -0.12 4.07 -22.87
CA PHE A 37 -0.20 5.02 -21.76
C PHE A 37 0.30 6.43 -22.10
N LEU A 38 1.34 6.53 -22.93
CA LEU A 38 2.32 7.62 -22.84
C LEU A 38 2.71 8.23 -24.18
N GLY A 39 1.86 8.10 -25.21
CA GLY A 39 2.12 8.58 -26.58
C GLY A 39 2.81 9.95 -26.68
N HIS A 40 2.59 10.88 -25.73
CA HIS A 40 3.31 12.17 -25.69
C HIS A 40 3.68 12.73 -24.28
N GLU A 41 3.32 12.09 -23.17
CA GLU A 41 3.30 12.77 -21.84
C GLU A 41 4.55 12.59 -20.96
N LEU A 42 5.31 11.50 -21.09
CA LEU A 42 6.60 11.38 -20.39
C LEU A 42 7.70 11.87 -21.31
N LYS A 43 8.09 13.14 -21.15
CA LYS A 43 9.21 13.82 -21.85
C LYS A 43 10.57 13.09 -21.82
N LYS A 44 10.69 11.93 -21.18
CA LYS A 44 11.79 10.98 -21.29
C LYS A 44 11.32 9.67 -20.68
N ASN A 45 11.48 8.57 -21.41
CA ASN A 45 11.23 7.21 -20.96
C ASN A 45 11.89 6.94 -19.60
N SER A 46 11.14 7.00 -18.50
CA SER A 46 11.71 6.63 -17.20
C SER A 46 11.79 5.11 -17.15
N ARG A 47 12.98 4.57 -17.44
CA ARG A 47 13.32 3.14 -17.37
C ARG A 47 12.67 2.45 -16.17
N LYS A 48 12.70 3.10 -15.00
CA LYS A 48 12.06 2.64 -13.77
C LYS A 48 10.55 2.39 -13.91
N THR A 49 9.79 3.30 -14.53
CA THR A 49 8.35 3.14 -14.77
C THR A 49 8.06 1.95 -15.70
N LYS A 50 8.87 1.77 -16.74
CA LYS A 50 8.73 0.62 -17.64
C LYS A 50 9.03 -0.70 -16.92
N SER A 51 10.09 -0.74 -16.12
CA SER A 51 10.39 -1.89 -15.25
C SER A 51 9.27 -2.17 -14.24
N THR A 52 8.73 -1.13 -13.59
CA THR A 52 7.58 -1.26 -12.69
C THR A 52 6.35 -1.80 -13.42
N LEU A 53 6.05 -1.32 -14.63
CA LEU A 53 4.95 -1.84 -15.43
C LEU A 53 5.12 -3.35 -15.70
N LYS A 54 6.32 -3.78 -16.10
CA LYS A 54 6.62 -5.20 -16.31
C LYS A 54 6.36 -6.04 -15.07
N ILE A 55 6.81 -5.58 -13.90
CA ILE A 55 6.56 -6.25 -12.62
C ILE A 55 5.06 -6.38 -12.35
N ILE A 56 4.29 -5.30 -12.56
CA ILE A 56 2.84 -5.30 -12.33
C ILE A 56 2.13 -6.26 -13.29
N LEU A 57 2.42 -6.22 -14.59
CA LEU A 57 1.78 -7.12 -15.56
C LEU A 57 2.09 -8.59 -15.28
N LEU A 58 3.33 -8.91 -14.88
CA LEU A 58 3.69 -10.28 -14.50
C LEU A 58 2.98 -10.73 -13.21
N ASN A 59 2.87 -9.85 -12.21
CA ASN A 59 2.15 -10.18 -10.98
C ASN A 59 0.66 -10.37 -11.24
N LEU A 60 0.03 -9.52 -12.07
CA LEU A 60 -1.37 -9.65 -12.46
C LEU A 60 -1.60 -10.95 -13.23
N TYR A 61 -0.73 -11.28 -14.19
CA TYR A 61 -0.80 -12.54 -14.93
C TYR A 61 -0.66 -13.75 -14.00
N SER A 62 0.32 -13.72 -13.08
CA SER A 62 0.52 -14.78 -12.10
C SER A 62 -0.70 -14.97 -11.20
N ALA A 63 -1.28 -13.86 -10.70
CA ALA A 63 -2.50 -13.89 -9.90
C ALA A 63 -3.64 -14.57 -10.68
N PHE A 64 -3.88 -14.08 -11.90
CA PHE A 64 -4.96 -14.54 -12.76
C PHE A 64 -4.84 -16.03 -13.13
N VAL A 65 -3.62 -16.50 -13.44
CA VAL A 65 -3.37 -17.91 -13.73
C VAL A 65 -3.60 -18.79 -12.50
N SER A 66 -3.27 -18.28 -11.31
CA SER A 66 -3.51 -19.01 -10.05
C SER A 66 -4.99 -19.06 -9.70
N ASP A 67 -5.65 -17.90 -9.67
CA ASP A 67 -7.07 -17.73 -9.39
C ASP A 67 -7.55 -16.38 -9.96
N PRO A 68 -8.50 -16.36 -10.93
CA PRO A 68 -9.03 -15.13 -11.52
C PRO A 68 -9.70 -14.16 -10.54
N GLU A 69 -10.14 -14.63 -9.36
CA GLU A 69 -10.74 -13.77 -8.32
C GLU A 69 -9.70 -13.17 -7.35
N LEU A 70 -8.44 -13.59 -7.46
CA LEU A 70 -7.37 -13.16 -6.56
C LEU A 70 -6.90 -11.74 -6.87
N TYR A 71 -7.11 -10.84 -5.91
CA TYR A 71 -6.67 -9.45 -6.03
C TYR A 71 -5.16 -9.32 -5.87
N LEU A 72 -4.55 -8.37 -6.59
CA LEU A 72 -3.18 -7.94 -6.34
C LEU A 72 -3.15 -6.75 -5.39
N ARG A 73 -2.49 -6.89 -4.24
CA ARG A 73 -2.34 -5.86 -3.22
C ARG A 73 -0.98 -5.17 -3.32
N TYR A 74 -0.97 -3.85 -3.29
CA TYR A 74 0.24 -3.02 -3.19
C TYR A 74 0.07 -1.92 -2.13
N SER A 75 1.17 -1.40 -1.59
CA SER A 75 1.12 -0.29 -0.64
C SER A 75 0.87 1.04 -1.34
N ARG A 76 0.03 1.89 -0.75
CA ARG A 76 -0.16 3.30 -1.18
C ARG A 76 0.59 4.29 -0.28
N ASP A 77 1.28 3.82 0.75
CA ASP A 77 2.11 4.67 1.62
C ASP A 77 3.45 4.96 0.92
N GLU A 78 3.78 6.23 0.73
CA GLU A 78 5.06 6.64 0.13
C GLU A 78 6.26 6.15 0.95
N ASN A 79 6.14 6.12 2.29
CA ASN A 79 7.22 5.67 3.18
C ASN A 79 7.56 4.19 2.99
N PHE A 80 6.61 3.38 2.52
CA PHE A 80 6.84 1.96 2.20
C PHE A 80 7.88 1.78 1.09
N TYR A 81 8.00 2.76 0.20
CA TYR A 81 8.94 2.77 -0.93
C TYR A 81 10.18 3.62 -0.68
N SER A 82 10.36 4.11 0.54
CA SER A 82 11.54 4.87 0.91
C SER A 82 12.81 4.01 0.79
N SER A 83 13.95 4.68 0.67
CA SER A 83 15.25 4.01 0.54
C SER A 83 15.58 3.11 1.72
N SER A 84 15.04 3.37 2.92
CA SER A 84 15.22 2.51 4.09
C SER A 84 14.59 1.12 3.91
N ASN A 85 13.61 0.99 3.01
CA ASN A 85 13.09 -0.29 2.55
C ASN A 85 13.74 -0.70 1.23
N HIS A 86 15.02 -1.09 1.29
CA HIS A 86 15.82 -1.43 0.12
C HIS A 86 15.23 -2.56 -0.74
N TYR A 87 14.59 -3.55 -0.11
CA TYR A 87 14.01 -4.71 -0.79
C TYR A 87 12.92 -4.34 -1.81
N VAL A 88 12.15 -3.28 -1.53
CA VAL A 88 11.07 -2.80 -2.41
C VAL A 88 11.59 -1.71 -3.34
N SER A 89 12.28 -0.71 -2.79
CA SER A 89 12.71 0.51 -3.50
C SER A 89 13.68 0.24 -4.65
N GLN A 90 14.46 -0.86 -4.59
CA GLN A 90 15.37 -1.27 -5.66
C GLN A 90 14.64 -1.56 -6.97
N PHE A 91 13.43 -2.11 -6.92
CA PHE A 91 12.68 -2.53 -8.12
C PHE A 91 11.53 -1.58 -8.42
N VAL A 92 10.83 -1.10 -7.39
CA VAL A 92 9.60 -0.30 -7.52
C VAL A 92 9.70 0.95 -6.65
N SER A 93 9.35 2.12 -7.20
CA SER A 93 9.19 3.35 -6.41
C SER A 93 7.74 3.81 -6.37
N TYR A 94 7.37 4.56 -5.32
CA TYR A 94 6.06 5.20 -5.20
C TYR A 94 5.70 6.00 -6.46
N GLN A 95 6.64 6.82 -6.94
CA GLN A 95 6.46 7.64 -8.14
C GLN A 95 6.34 6.83 -9.44
N SER A 96 6.88 5.61 -9.48
CA SER A 96 6.73 4.75 -10.66
C SER A 96 5.41 3.98 -10.63
N LEU A 97 5.00 3.51 -9.45
CA LEU A 97 3.85 2.63 -9.30
C LEU A 97 2.56 3.42 -9.11
N VAL A 98 2.48 4.16 -7.99
CA VAL A 98 1.25 4.76 -7.49
C VAL A 98 0.83 5.97 -8.31
N THR A 99 1.79 6.78 -8.77
CA THR A 99 1.48 8.02 -9.49
C THR A 99 1.47 7.87 -11.01
N LYS A 100 1.99 6.74 -11.56
CA LYS A 100 2.12 6.54 -13.01
C LYS A 100 1.49 5.23 -13.50
N VAL A 101 2.02 4.08 -13.09
CA VAL A 101 1.59 2.78 -13.64
C VAL A 101 0.13 2.46 -13.30
N ILE A 102 -0.26 2.54 -12.02
CA ILE A 102 -1.65 2.23 -11.64
C ILE A 102 -2.65 3.20 -12.28
N PRO A 103 -2.48 4.54 -12.19
CA PRO A 103 -3.38 5.47 -12.86
C PRO A 103 -3.42 5.30 -14.38
N GLY A 104 -2.28 4.94 -14.98
CA GLY A 104 -2.19 4.58 -16.38
C GLY A 104 -3.11 3.40 -16.70
N LEU A 105 -2.90 2.26 -16.03
CA LEU A 105 -3.64 1.01 -16.27
C LEU A 105 -5.15 1.21 -16.08
N VAL A 106 -5.54 1.99 -15.06
CA VAL A 106 -6.94 2.38 -14.83
C VAL A 106 -7.48 3.23 -15.98
N ARG A 107 -6.72 4.23 -16.46
CA ARG A 107 -7.13 5.09 -17.58
C ARG A 107 -7.35 4.30 -18.87
N LEU A 108 -6.53 3.29 -19.13
CA LEU A 108 -6.72 2.37 -20.26
C LEU A 108 -7.83 1.33 -20.03
N SER A 109 -8.49 1.35 -18.86
CA SER A 109 -9.50 0.36 -18.47
C SER A 109 -8.98 -1.08 -18.47
N LEU A 110 -7.67 -1.27 -18.26
CA LEU A 110 -7.04 -2.59 -18.20
C LEU A 110 -7.14 -3.20 -16.79
N ILE A 111 -7.27 -2.37 -15.76
CA ILE A 111 -7.47 -2.81 -14.37
C ILE A 111 -8.52 -1.93 -13.69
N GLN A 112 -9.06 -2.45 -12.60
CA GLN A 112 -9.77 -1.66 -11.58
C GLN A 112 -8.84 -1.47 -10.37
N ASP A 113 -8.76 -0.24 -9.84
CA ASP A 113 -8.03 0.06 -8.61
C ASP A 113 -9.01 0.36 -7.48
N ASN A 114 -8.85 -0.35 -6.36
CA ASN A 114 -9.62 -0.13 -5.15
C ASN A 114 -8.68 0.45 -4.09
N PRO A 115 -8.84 1.72 -3.64
CA PRO A 115 -7.89 2.39 -2.75
C PRO A 115 -7.79 1.80 -1.32
N GLY A 116 -8.41 0.65 -1.07
CA GLY A 116 -8.53 0.03 0.24
C GLY A 116 -9.36 0.90 1.19
N PHE A 117 -9.29 0.56 2.47
CA PHE A 117 -9.86 1.38 3.54
C PHE A 117 -8.84 1.52 4.66
N ILE A 118 -8.78 2.70 5.26
CA ILE A 118 -8.09 2.87 6.54
C ILE A 118 -9.12 2.56 7.62
N ASP A 119 -8.88 1.52 8.40
CA ASP A 119 -9.70 1.23 9.58
C ASP A 119 -9.49 2.34 10.62
N ARG A 120 -10.39 3.33 10.61
CA ARG A 120 -10.36 4.47 11.55
C ARG A 120 -10.62 4.07 13.00
N GLU A 121 -11.22 2.89 13.25
CA GLU A 121 -11.32 2.35 14.62
C GLU A 121 -9.95 1.90 15.14
N SER A 122 -9.01 1.61 14.24
CA SER A 122 -7.65 1.13 14.56
C SER A 122 -6.56 2.20 14.39
N ILE A 123 -6.92 3.46 14.11
CA ILE A 123 -5.93 4.56 13.96
C ILE A 123 -5.40 4.98 15.33
N ARG A 124 -4.30 4.33 15.75
CA ARG A 124 -3.10 4.92 16.37
C ARG A 124 -3.23 5.89 17.56
N GLY A 125 -4.32 5.92 18.32
CA GLY A 125 -4.41 6.68 19.57
C GLY A 125 -4.20 5.87 20.86
N ASN A 126 -4.47 4.56 20.85
CA ASN A 126 -4.89 3.88 22.07
C ASN A 126 -4.28 2.48 22.24
N ARG A 127 -2.96 2.33 22.04
CA ARG A 127 -2.30 1.07 22.44
C ARG A 127 -2.47 0.84 23.94
N ALA A 128 -2.26 1.87 24.76
CA ALA A 128 -2.45 1.78 26.21
C ALA A 128 -3.90 1.45 26.61
N VAL A 129 -4.89 2.05 25.93
CA VAL A 129 -6.32 1.75 26.19
C VAL A 129 -6.70 0.34 25.74
N ARG A 130 -6.14 -0.14 24.63
CA ARG A 130 -6.35 -1.52 24.19
C ARG A 130 -5.67 -2.52 25.14
N ASP A 131 -4.43 -2.26 25.54
CA ASP A 131 -3.73 -3.09 26.52
C ASP A 131 -4.47 -3.13 27.87
N HIS A 132 -5.13 -2.04 28.27
CA HIS A 132 -6.00 -1.99 29.44
C HIS A 132 -7.27 -2.83 29.28
N ILE A 133 -7.97 -2.70 28.15
CA ILE A 133 -9.21 -3.45 27.90
C ILE A 133 -8.92 -4.95 27.78
N ASP A 134 -7.86 -5.32 27.07
CA ASP A 134 -7.55 -6.72 26.74
C ASP A 134 -6.79 -7.45 27.85
N HIS A 135 -5.98 -6.74 28.65
CA HIS A 135 -5.11 -7.34 29.66
C HIS A 135 -5.28 -6.74 31.07
N SER A 136 -6.33 -5.93 31.30
CA SER A 136 -6.61 -5.25 32.57
C SER A 136 -5.45 -4.42 33.13
N ARG A 137 -4.57 -3.90 32.27
CA ARG A 137 -3.43 -3.07 32.68
C ARG A 137 -3.85 -1.64 32.95
N GLU A 138 -3.71 -1.16 34.18
CA GLU A 138 -4.08 0.21 34.58
C GLU A 138 -3.48 1.30 33.68
N ILE A 139 -4.28 2.31 33.36
CA ILE A 139 -3.85 3.49 32.60
C ILE A 139 -3.81 4.67 33.55
N HIS A 140 -2.67 5.34 33.56
CA HIS A 140 -2.45 6.54 34.35
C HIS A 140 -2.48 7.78 33.45
N LEU A 141 -3.26 8.79 33.84
CA LEU A 141 -3.37 10.06 33.12
C LEU A 141 -2.36 11.08 33.64
N PHE A 142 -1.76 11.81 32.72
CA PHE A 142 -0.85 12.91 33.02
C PHE A 142 -1.22 14.13 32.20
N GLU A 143 -1.19 15.31 32.80
CA GLU A 143 -1.31 16.59 32.11
C GLU A 143 0.07 17.23 31.97
N SER A 144 0.40 17.68 30.76
CA SER A 144 1.62 18.45 30.52
C SER A 144 1.34 19.95 30.67
N SER A 145 2.07 20.63 31.55
CA SER A 145 2.04 22.08 31.63
C SER A 145 2.87 22.66 30.49
N GLN A 146 2.23 23.39 29.57
CA GLN A 146 2.82 23.89 28.32
C GLN A 146 4.08 24.78 28.49
N LYS A 147 4.46 25.15 29.71
CA LYS A 147 5.54 26.10 29.97
C LYS A 147 6.77 25.54 30.69
N SER A 148 6.79 24.31 31.19
CA SER A 148 7.94 23.91 32.03
C SER A 148 8.37 22.43 32.00
N GLY A 149 7.85 21.59 31.10
CA GLY A 149 8.32 20.19 30.97
C GLY A 149 7.99 19.30 32.17
N PHE A 150 7.31 19.83 33.19
CA PHE A 150 6.74 19.06 34.29
C PHE A 150 5.39 18.49 33.87
N VAL A 151 5.19 17.21 34.17
CA VAL A 151 3.91 16.52 34.02
C VAL A 151 3.25 16.37 35.39
N ARG A 152 1.94 16.61 35.46
CA ARG A 152 1.12 16.39 36.66
C ARG A 152 0.35 15.09 36.50
N TYR A 153 0.47 14.19 37.46
CA TYR A 153 -0.38 13.01 37.52
C TYR A 153 -1.83 13.41 37.85
N LEU A 154 -2.78 12.94 37.05
CA LEU A 154 -4.20 13.24 37.17
C LEU A 154 -5.02 12.13 37.81
N GLY A 155 -4.55 10.87 37.75
CA GLY A 155 -5.26 9.71 38.28
C GLY A 155 -5.33 8.55 37.30
N GLU A 156 -6.00 7.48 37.71
CA GLU A 156 -6.28 6.33 36.86
C GLU A 156 -7.45 6.61 35.92
N PHE A 157 -7.29 6.21 34.65
CA PHE A 157 -8.36 6.21 33.67
C PHE A 157 -9.12 4.89 33.74
N SER A 158 -10.41 4.98 34.06
CA SER A 158 -11.34 3.86 33.91
C SER A 158 -12.18 4.06 32.66
N CYS A 159 -12.12 3.08 31.75
CA CYS A 159 -13.04 3.02 30.62
C CYS A 159 -14.41 2.58 31.15
N ALA A 160 -15.38 3.49 31.26
CA ALA A 160 -16.78 3.09 31.43
C ALA A 160 -17.28 2.47 30.12
N GLY A 161 -17.61 1.18 30.15
CA GLY A 161 -18.15 0.43 29.02
C GLY A 161 -19.61 0.77 28.73
#